data_AF-A0A356KP60-F1
#
_entry.id   AF-A0A356KP60-F1
#
_cell.length_a   1.000
_cell.length_b   1.000
_cell.length_c   1.000
_cell.angle_alpha   90.00
_cell.angle_beta   90.00
_cell.angle_gamma   90.00
#
_symmetry.space_group_name_H-M   'P 1'
#
loop_
_entity.id
_entity.type
_entity.pdbx_description
1 polymer ?
#
loop_
_entity_poly.entity_id
_entity_poly.type
_entity_poly.pdbx_seq_one_letter_code
_entity_poly.pdbx_strand_id
1 'polypeptide(L)'
;MLFPLALGLVAMGCGSSSGGGGGSTAAAVSSGTTTPTTSGTAQTTTATTTAPPANTTPPANTTPPATTPTQTVNVPPTAEPRYYNPQVRQVLYTYCTSCHSDVNNAAFSAYELNGFPTDDMSFQNTVMKCDPNDPEGSLLLQKATGAVTHGGGAVLQTSDPGYEWLLNWIRQGMVKDQFSAGPRLFVQHVNPLLAAQCFGCHSGGAGGYTVGNDVNVNYQELLSVTDAANPANSEILRKNDGTLGHAGGSGWRVGTAEYDLITQWIQDGRLFNR
;
A
#
# COMPACT_ATOMS: atom_id res chain seq x y z
N MET A 1 -62.09 19.03 -36.59
CA MET A 1 -61.23 17.85 -36.40
C MET A 1 -60.60 17.96 -35.02
N LEU A 2 -61.11 17.18 -34.07
CA LEU A 2 -60.69 17.17 -32.66
C LEU A 2 -59.51 16.20 -32.48
N PHE A 3 -58.43 16.65 -31.86
CA PHE A 3 -57.33 15.81 -31.37
C PHE A 3 -57.49 15.62 -29.85
N PRO A 4 -57.38 14.40 -29.30
CA PRO A 4 -57.26 14.22 -27.86
C PRO A 4 -55.80 14.28 -27.40
N LEU A 5 -55.57 15.05 -26.33
CA LEU A 5 -54.41 14.93 -25.45
C LEU A 5 -54.47 13.60 -24.68
N ALA A 6 -53.37 12.85 -24.67
CA ALA A 6 -53.15 11.77 -23.70
C ALA A 6 -52.11 12.23 -22.67
N LEU A 7 -52.59 12.42 -21.44
CA LEU A 7 -51.82 12.74 -20.24
C LEU A 7 -51.37 11.43 -19.60
N GLY A 8 -50.08 11.11 -19.67
CA GLY A 8 -49.49 9.93 -19.02
C GLY A 8 -48.94 10.29 -17.64
N LEU A 9 -49.69 9.93 -16.60
CA LEU A 9 -49.33 10.06 -15.18
C LEU A 9 -48.50 8.82 -14.78
N VAL A 10 -47.24 8.99 -14.38
CA VAL A 10 -46.44 7.92 -13.74
C VAL A 10 -46.29 8.23 -12.27
N ALA A 11 -46.81 7.33 -11.44
CA ALA A 11 -46.83 7.39 -10.00
C ALA A 11 -45.45 7.13 -9.40
N MET A 12 -45.05 8.00 -8.47
CA MET A 12 -43.85 7.93 -7.65
C MET A 12 -44.22 7.25 -6.32
N GLY A 13 -43.74 6.04 -6.09
CA GLY A 13 -43.94 5.29 -4.85
C GLY A 13 -42.66 5.19 -4.04
N CYS A 14 -42.46 6.08 -3.08
CA CYS A 14 -41.44 5.96 -2.03
C CYS A 14 -42.11 5.37 -0.79
N GLY A 15 -41.79 4.13 -0.47
CA GLY A 15 -42.21 3.47 0.77
C GLY A 15 -41.31 3.90 1.92
N SER A 16 -41.84 4.70 2.85
CA SER A 16 -41.25 4.95 4.16
C SER A 16 -41.91 4.03 5.18
N SER A 17 -41.15 3.14 5.81
CA SER A 17 -41.60 2.40 7.00
C SER A 17 -40.82 2.89 8.22
N SER A 18 -41.56 3.56 9.08
CA SER A 18 -41.19 4.07 10.39
C SER A 18 -41.38 3.01 11.48
N GLY A 19 -40.43 2.96 12.42
CA GLY A 19 -40.74 2.94 13.86
C GLY A 19 -40.83 1.58 14.54
N GLY A 20 -40.10 1.46 15.67
CA GLY A 20 -40.52 0.56 16.75
C GLY A 20 -39.39 0.00 17.60
N GLY A 21 -39.32 0.44 18.87
CA GLY A 21 -38.66 -0.26 19.97
C GLY A 21 -37.25 0.28 20.26
N GLY A 22 -36.90 0.64 21.48
CA GLY A 22 -37.52 0.44 22.78
C GLY A 22 -36.39 0.66 23.79
N GLY A 23 -36.64 1.50 24.78
CA GLY A 23 -35.61 1.93 25.72
C GLY A 23 -35.04 0.79 26.57
N SER A 24 -33.86 1.03 27.12
CA SER A 24 -33.50 0.56 28.46
C SER A 24 -32.46 1.50 29.07
N THR A 25 -32.78 1.85 30.30
CA THR A 25 -32.17 2.81 31.22
C THR A 25 -31.03 2.22 32.03
N ALA A 26 -30.17 3.11 32.55
CA ALA A 26 -29.27 2.93 33.69
C ALA A 26 -28.08 1.95 33.50
N ALA A 27 -26.89 2.15 34.07
CA ALA A 27 -26.54 2.85 35.30
C ALA A 27 -25.14 3.49 35.22
N ALA A 28 -25.01 4.64 35.87
CA ALA A 28 -23.73 5.20 36.29
C ALA A 28 -23.11 4.32 37.39
N VAL A 29 -21.81 4.05 37.29
CA VAL A 29 -20.98 3.72 38.46
C VAL A 29 -19.74 4.62 38.42
N SER A 30 -19.61 5.32 39.53
CA SER A 30 -18.61 6.31 39.89
C SER A 30 -17.42 5.65 40.58
N SER A 31 -16.27 6.33 40.48
CA SER A 31 -15.18 6.42 41.46
C SER A 31 -14.32 5.17 41.74
N GLY A 32 -13.02 5.34 41.51
CA GLY A 32 -11.99 4.41 41.97
C GLY A 32 -10.57 4.96 41.80
N THR A 33 -10.30 6.13 42.37
CA THR A 33 -8.94 6.66 42.58
C THR A 33 -8.23 5.84 43.67
N THR A 34 -7.12 5.17 43.33
CA THR A 34 -6.05 4.88 44.30
C THR A 34 -4.69 4.78 43.62
N THR A 35 -3.89 5.81 43.84
CA THR A 35 -2.42 5.80 43.74
C THR A 35 -1.83 5.01 44.91
N PRO A 36 -0.74 4.26 44.70
CA PRO A 36 0.30 4.15 45.71
C PRO A 36 1.61 4.72 45.16
N THR A 37 1.99 5.84 45.75
CA THR A 37 3.33 6.38 45.80
C THR A 37 4.21 5.42 46.60
N THR A 38 5.30 4.92 46.02
CA THR A 38 6.43 4.41 46.82
C THR A 38 7.73 4.88 46.22
N SER A 39 8.27 5.93 46.85
CA SER A 39 9.63 6.41 46.70
C SER A 39 10.60 5.34 47.19
N GLY A 40 11.45 4.83 46.29
CA GLY A 40 12.58 3.97 46.59
C GLY A 40 13.88 4.71 46.27
N THR A 41 14.56 5.11 47.34
CA THR A 41 15.79 5.91 47.39
C THR A 41 16.94 5.35 46.56
N ALA A 42 17.67 6.27 45.93
CA ALA A 42 18.93 6.05 45.22
C ALA A 42 19.97 5.31 46.07
N GLN A 43 20.63 4.33 45.47
CA GLN A 43 21.88 3.78 45.97
C GLN A 43 22.99 4.09 44.96
N THR A 44 23.69 5.19 45.24
CA THR A 44 24.93 5.59 44.58
C THR A 44 26.04 4.66 45.04
N THR A 45 26.49 3.74 44.18
CA THR A 45 27.74 3.01 44.36
C THR A 45 28.81 3.60 43.44
N THR A 46 29.66 4.42 44.04
CA THR A 46 30.90 4.92 43.48
C THR A 46 31.87 3.75 43.33
N ALA A 47 32.13 3.31 42.10
CA ALA A 47 33.16 2.32 41.81
C ALA A 47 34.36 2.99 41.15
N THR A 48 35.49 2.81 41.82
CA THR A 48 36.81 3.38 41.62
C THR A 48 37.43 3.01 40.28
N THR A 49 38.00 4.04 39.65
CA THR A 49 38.92 4.03 38.52
C THR A 49 40.08 3.04 38.71
N THR A 50 40.33 2.18 37.73
CA THR A 50 41.67 1.58 37.54
C THR A 50 41.95 1.51 36.04
N ALA A 51 42.94 2.29 35.61
CA ALA A 51 43.43 2.33 34.24
C ALA A 51 44.30 1.10 33.94
N PRO A 52 44.17 0.46 32.75
CA PRO A 52 45.18 -0.46 32.24
C PRO A 52 46.28 0.29 31.45
N PRO A 53 47.50 -0.28 31.38
CA PRO A 53 48.68 0.37 30.82
C PRO A 53 48.66 0.46 29.29
N ALA A 54 49.31 1.51 28.79
CA ALA A 54 49.63 1.72 27.39
C ALA A 54 50.54 0.59 26.86
N ASN A 55 50.23 0.06 25.68
CA ASN A 55 51.20 -0.70 24.91
C ASN A 55 51.01 -0.54 23.39
N THR A 56 52.09 -0.05 22.78
CA THR A 56 52.65 -0.29 21.44
C THR A 56 51.83 -0.05 20.16
N THR A 57 52.42 0.87 19.39
CA THR A 57 52.26 1.22 17.97
C THR A 57 52.12 0.02 17.01
N PRO A 58 51.19 0.04 16.04
CA PRO A 58 51.16 -0.90 14.91
C PRO A 58 52.13 -0.48 13.78
N PRO A 59 52.68 -1.41 12.99
CA PRO A 59 53.42 -1.08 11.78
C PRO A 59 52.47 -0.59 10.67
N ALA A 60 52.97 0.36 9.87
CA ALA A 60 52.29 0.91 8.71
C ALA A 60 52.01 -0.18 7.66
N ASN A 61 50.73 -0.42 7.38
CA ASN A 61 50.29 -1.27 6.28
C ASN A 61 49.83 -0.36 5.13
N THR A 62 50.55 -0.40 4.01
CA THR A 62 50.23 0.34 2.78
C THR A 62 49.07 -0.34 2.05
N THR A 63 47.88 0.26 2.09
CA THR A 63 46.70 -0.22 1.36
C THR A 63 46.65 0.38 -0.06
N PRO A 64 46.53 -0.41 -1.13
CA PRO A 64 46.19 0.04 -2.48
C PRO A 64 44.73 0.56 -2.56
N PRO A 65 44.37 1.41 -3.53
CA PRO A 65 43.03 1.97 -3.63
C PRO A 65 41.98 0.88 -3.90
N ALA A 66 40.95 0.87 -3.06
CA ALA A 66 39.79 -0.01 -3.19
C ALA A 66 39.00 0.35 -4.47
N THR A 67 39.02 -0.54 -5.45
CA THR A 67 37.99 -0.61 -6.49
C THR A 67 36.68 -1.04 -5.85
N THR A 68 35.67 -0.18 -5.90
CA THR A 68 34.28 -0.50 -5.55
C THR A 68 33.80 -1.71 -6.38
N PRO A 69 33.50 -2.87 -5.76
CA PRO A 69 32.84 -3.94 -6.47
C PRO A 69 31.35 -3.59 -6.58
N THR A 70 30.86 -3.45 -7.81
CA THR A 70 29.42 -3.50 -8.10
C THR A 70 28.94 -4.91 -7.78
N GLN A 71 28.42 -5.13 -6.57
CA GLN A 71 27.84 -6.40 -6.19
C GLN A 71 26.54 -6.62 -6.96
N THR A 72 26.56 -7.62 -7.84
CA THR A 72 25.37 -8.16 -8.50
C THR A 72 24.68 -9.05 -7.47
N VAL A 73 23.57 -8.60 -6.89
CA VAL A 73 22.78 -9.38 -5.94
C VAL A 73 22.27 -10.63 -6.66
N ASN A 74 22.75 -11.80 -6.24
CA ASN A 74 22.42 -13.10 -6.83
C ASN A 74 21.07 -13.58 -6.25
N VAL A 75 19.97 -12.90 -6.63
CA VAL A 75 18.62 -13.33 -6.26
C VAL A 75 18.29 -14.60 -7.05
N PRO A 76 17.85 -15.70 -6.41
CA PRO A 76 17.38 -16.89 -7.11
C PRO A 76 16.27 -16.51 -8.12
N PRO A 77 16.41 -16.83 -9.41
CA PRO A 77 15.56 -16.30 -10.49
C PRO A 77 14.12 -16.85 -10.52
N THR A 78 13.64 -17.49 -9.45
CA THR A 78 12.37 -18.22 -9.39
C THR A 78 11.39 -17.72 -8.33
N ALA A 79 11.72 -16.70 -7.53
CA ALA A 79 10.75 -16.10 -6.62
C ALA A 79 9.82 -15.16 -7.41
N GLU A 80 8.51 -15.42 -7.39
CA GLU A 80 7.47 -14.53 -7.91
C GLU A 80 7.75 -13.07 -7.47
N PRO A 81 7.60 -12.08 -8.38
CA PRO A 81 7.74 -10.68 -8.02
C PRO A 81 6.82 -10.30 -6.85
N ARG A 82 7.38 -9.55 -5.91
CA ARG A 82 6.72 -9.01 -4.72
C ARG A 82 6.70 -7.50 -4.86
N TYR A 83 5.54 -6.91 -4.63
CA TYR A 83 5.33 -5.47 -4.76
C TYR A 83 4.84 -4.90 -3.45
N TYR A 84 5.14 -3.63 -3.20
CA TYR A 84 4.66 -2.94 -2.02
C TYR A 84 3.12 -2.99 -1.97
N ASN A 85 2.46 -2.59 -3.05
CA ASN A 85 1.02 -2.71 -3.21
C ASN A 85 0.63 -3.87 -4.15
N PRO A 86 -0.36 -4.72 -3.79
CA PRO A 86 -1.10 -4.73 -2.51
C PRO A 86 -0.45 -5.56 -1.39
N GLN A 87 0.47 -6.49 -1.69
CA GLN A 87 0.75 -7.60 -0.78
C GLN A 87 1.59 -7.22 0.45
N VAL A 88 2.68 -6.48 0.25
CA VAL A 88 3.54 -6.05 1.38
C VAL A 88 2.83 -5.05 2.27
N ARG A 89 2.07 -4.12 1.68
CA ARG A 89 1.23 -3.19 2.43
C ARG A 89 0.23 -3.95 3.29
N GLN A 90 -0.41 -4.98 2.75
CA GLN A 90 -1.33 -5.81 3.54
C GLN A 90 -0.64 -6.46 4.74
N VAL A 91 0.59 -6.99 4.57
CA VAL A 91 1.36 -7.54 5.69
C VAL A 91 1.64 -6.46 6.75
N LEU A 92 2.17 -5.30 6.34
CA LEU A 92 2.44 -4.19 7.27
C LEU A 92 1.18 -3.74 8.00
N TYR A 93 0.04 -3.74 7.32
CA TYR A 93 -1.23 -3.38 7.93
C TYR A 93 -1.70 -4.39 8.96
N THR A 94 -1.60 -5.67 8.63
CA THR A 94 -2.01 -6.75 9.54
C THR A 94 -1.19 -6.74 10.84
N TYR A 95 0.11 -6.48 10.77
CA TYR A 95 1.00 -6.66 11.93
C TYR A 95 1.45 -5.36 12.62
N CYS A 96 1.44 -4.21 11.94
CA CYS A 96 2.11 -3.01 12.43
C CYS A 96 1.15 -1.82 12.69
N THR A 97 -0.03 -1.75 12.05
CA THR A 97 -0.88 -0.55 12.14
C THR A 97 -1.53 -0.31 13.50
N SER A 98 -1.62 -1.32 14.37
CA SER A 98 -2.07 -1.12 15.75
C SER A 98 -1.21 -0.13 16.53
N CYS A 99 0.06 0.04 16.14
CA CYS A 99 1.02 0.95 16.76
C CYS A 99 1.64 1.98 15.79
N HIS A 100 1.43 1.85 14.48
CA HIS A 100 2.01 2.77 13.48
C HIS A 100 0.94 3.43 12.60
N SER A 101 -0.30 3.50 13.04
CA SER A 101 -1.34 4.23 12.31
C SER A 101 -1.19 5.75 12.47
N ASP A 102 -1.91 6.49 11.63
CA ASP A 102 -2.11 7.94 11.71
C ASP A 102 -2.74 8.39 13.05
N VAL A 103 -3.55 7.54 13.67
CA VAL A 103 -4.23 7.82 14.95
C VAL A 103 -3.48 7.30 16.18
N ASN A 104 -2.75 6.20 16.05
CA ASN A 104 -2.04 5.54 17.15
C ASN A 104 -0.58 5.29 16.77
N ASN A 105 0.18 6.35 16.46
CA ASN A 105 1.62 6.28 16.22
C ASN A 105 2.37 6.19 17.56
N ALA A 106 2.51 4.95 18.05
CA ALA A 106 3.21 4.64 19.27
C ALA A 106 4.62 5.26 19.27
N ALA A 107 4.89 6.03 20.33
CA ALA A 107 6.20 6.61 20.66
C ALA A 107 6.76 7.72 19.75
N PHE A 108 5.93 8.50 19.06
CA PHE A 108 6.41 9.61 18.19
C PHE A 108 7.39 9.14 17.11
N SER A 109 7.29 7.88 16.69
CA SER A 109 8.19 7.35 15.68
C SER A 109 7.88 8.02 14.35
N ALA A 110 8.90 8.44 13.60
CA ALA A 110 8.74 8.93 12.23
C ALA A 110 8.29 7.82 11.25
N TYR A 111 7.85 6.66 11.76
CA TYR A 111 7.37 5.53 10.97
C TYR A 111 5.86 5.45 11.07
N GLU A 112 5.20 6.02 10.07
CA GLU A 112 3.75 6.05 9.92
C GLU A 112 3.31 5.17 8.76
N LEU A 113 2.28 4.37 9.01
CA LEU A 113 1.49 3.59 8.07
C LEU A 113 0.07 4.19 8.07
N ASN A 114 -0.13 5.25 7.29
CA ASN A 114 -1.45 5.84 7.12
C ASN A 114 -2.37 4.91 6.33
N GLY A 115 -3.69 5.12 6.40
CA GLY A 115 -4.71 4.35 5.69
C GLY A 115 -4.81 4.59 4.18
N PHE A 116 -4.02 5.51 3.62
CA PHE A 116 -4.21 5.98 2.24
C PHE A 116 -3.22 5.29 1.29
N PRO A 117 -3.64 4.27 0.51
CA PRO A 117 -2.78 3.56 -0.45
C PRO A 117 -2.06 4.45 -1.46
N THR A 118 -2.61 5.66 -1.64
CA THR A 118 -2.25 6.64 -2.65
C THR A 118 -1.16 7.60 -2.21
N ASP A 119 -0.83 7.67 -0.92
CA ASP A 119 0.31 8.45 -0.49
C ASP A 119 1.57 7.58 -0.43
N ASP A 120 2.66 8.17 -0.89
CA ASP A 120 3.97 7.51 -0.92
C ASP A 120 4.58 7.43 0.47
N MET A 121 3.98 8.08 1.48
CA MET A 121 4.55 8.20 2.81
C MET A 121 4.77 6.84 3.45
N SER A 122 3.75 5.97 3.45
CA SER A 122 3.87 4.62 4.04
C SER A 122 4.94 3.79 3.33
N PHE A 123 5.06 3.90 2.01
CA PHE A 123 6.10 3.24 1.23
C PHE A 123 7.49 3.78 1.56
N GLN A 124 7.67 5.11 1.50
CA GLN A 124 8.94 5.79 1.79
C GLN A 124 9.41 5.49 3.22
N ASN A 125 8.50 5.54 4.19
CA ASN A 125 8.78 5.14 5.58
C ASN A 125 9.28 3.71 5.66
N THR A 126 8.64 2.78 4.94
CA THR A 126 9.02 1.36 4.88
C THR A 126 10.42 1.16 4.30
N VAL A 127 10.69 1.72 3.10
CA VAL A 127 11.98 1.50 2.43
C VAL A 127 13.15 2.11 3.20
N MET A 128 12.95 3.21 3.94
CA MET A 128 13.98 3.78 4.82
C MET A 128 14.39 2.88 5.99
N LYS A 129 13.63 1.81 6.27
CA LYS A 129 13.94 0.81 7.32
C LYS A 129 14.51 -0.48 6.74
N CYS A 130 14.75 -0.52 5.45
CA CYS A 130 15.22 -1.70 4.75
C CYS A 130 16.62 -1.47 4.18
N ASP A 131 17.43 -2.52 4.18
CA ASP A 131 18.72 -2.56 3.53
C ASP A 131 18.67 -3.65 2.44
N PRO A 132 18.65 -3.30 1.14
CA PRO A 132 18.63 -4.29 0.07
C PRO A 132 19.94 -5.06 -0.07
N ASN A 133 21.05 -4.56 0.48
CA ASN A 133 22.34 -5.27 0.46
C ASN A 133 22.48 -6.23 1.65
N ASP A 134 21.68 -6.03 2.70
CA ASP A 134 21.53 -6.95 3.84
C ASP A 134 20.04 -7.11 4.21
N PRO A 135 19.24 -7.84 3.39
CA PRO A 135 17.80 -7.93 3.57
C PRO A 135 17.39 -8.45 4.94
N GLU A 136 18.04 -9.51 5.43
CA GLU A 136 17.83 -10.09 6.74
C GLU A 136 18.24 -9.13 7.88
N GLY A 137 19.27 -8.32 7.65
CA GLY A 137 19.72 -7.25 8.55
C GLY A 137 18.86 -5.99 8.54
N SER A 138 17.83 -5.92 7.70
CA SER A 138 16.93 -4.76 7.63
C SER A 138 16.29 -4.44 8.97
N LEU A 139 16.36 -3.18 9.39
CA LEU A 139 15.78 -2.72 10.66
C LEU A 139 14.28 -3.04 10.77
N LEU A 140 13.54 -2.98 9.66
CA LEU A 140 12.14 -3.41 9.57
C LEU A 140 11.96 -4.84 10.09
N LEU A 141 12.73 -5.79 9.58
CA LEU A 141 12.66 -7.21 9.96
C LEU A 141 13.16 -7.45 11.37
N GLN A 142 14.26 -6.80 11.77
CA GLN A 142 14.82 -6.93 13.12
C GLN A 142 13.86 -6.43 14.21
N LYS A 143 13.16 -5.31 13.97
CA LYS A 143 12.14 -4.78 14.90
C LYS A 143 10.90 -5.66 14.91
N ALA A 144 10.43 -6.10 13.74
CA ALA A 144 9.24 -6.94 13.65
C ALA A 144 9.42 -8.30 14.34
N THR A 145 10.62 -8.88 14.29
CA THR A 145 10.95 -10.15 14.94
C THR A 145 11.44 -10.03 16.38
N GLY A 146 11.63 -8.81 16.88
CA GLY A 146 12.18 -8.56 18.21
C GLY A 146 13.68 -8.83 18.36
N ALA A 147 14.41 -9.06 17.27
CA ALA A 147 15.87 -9.18 17.28
C ALA A 147 16.56 -7.88 17.74
N VAL A 148 15.91 -6.74 17.50
CA VAL A 148 16.27 -5.44 18.11
C VAL A 148 15.10 -4.93 18.93
N THR A 149 15.40 -4.35 20.09
CA THR A 149 14.40 -3.78 21.02
C THR A 149 13.40 -2.89 20.29
N HIS A 150 12.12 -3.25 20.38
CA HIS A 150 11.01 -2.51 19.81
C HIS A 150 9.95 -2.31 20.91
N GLY A 151 9.42 -1.09 21.06
CA GLY A 151 8.51 -0.76 22.18
C GLY A 151 7.23 -1.59 22.19
N GLY A 152 6.76 -2.03 21.01
CA GLY A 152 5.62 -2.94 20.87
C GLY A 152 5.97 -4.44 20.98
N GLY A 153 7.25 -4.78 21.18
CA GLY A 153 7.73 -6.15 21.13
C GLY A 153 7.80 -6.72 19.71
N ALA A 154 7.98 -8.05 19.63
CA ALA A 154 7.93 -8.80 18.38
C ALA A 154 6.48 -8.98 17.92
N VAL A 155 6.22 -8.75 16.64
CA VAL A 155 4.90 -8.90 15.98
C VAL A 155 4.90 -9.95 14.87
N LEU A 156 6.09 -10.42 14.47
CA LEU A 156 6.30 -11.49 13.48
C LEU A 156 7.32 -12.51 14.00
N GLN A 157 7.21 -13.75 13.54
CA GLN A 157 8.25 -14.78 13.62
C GLN A 157 8.93 -14.95 12.26
N THR A 158 10.18 -15.42 12.24
CA THR A 158 10.90 -15.68 10.98
C THR A 158 10.27 -16.79 10.15
N SER A 159 9.43 -17.63 10.75
CA SER A 159 8.65 -18.67 10.09
C SER A 159 7.29 -18.20 9.55
N ASP A 160 6.89 -16.95 9.84
CA ASP A 160 5.58 -16.45 9.42
C ASP A 160 5.59 -16.14 7.91
N PRO A 161 4.49 -16.42 7.18
CA PRO A 161 4.37 -16.03 5.78
C PRO A 161 4.60 -14.53 5.56
N GLY A 162 4.13 -13.68 6.49
CA GLY A 162 4.34 -12.23 6.42
C GLY A 162 5.83 -11.85 6.43
N TYR A 163 6.65 -12.55 7.23
CA TYR A 163 8.10 -12.34 7.25
C TYR A 163 8.73 -12.68 5.89
N GLU A 164 8.39 -13.84 5.31
CA GLU A 164 8.90 -14.23 3.99
C GLU A 164 8.48 -13.26 2.88
N TRP A 165 7.26 -12.72 2.94
CA TRP A 165 6.80 -11.70 1.99
C TRP A 165 7.66 -10.44 2.04
N LEU A 166 7.91 -9.92 3.24
CA LEU A 166 8.75 -8.74 3.44
C LEU A 166 10.19 -8.99 3.00
N LEU A 167 10.79 -10.11 3.43
CA LEU A 167 12.17 -10.46 3.10
C LEU A 167 12.37 -10.57 1.58
N ASN A 168 11.47 -11.26 0.88
CA ASN A 168 11.57 -11.43 -0.56
C ASN A 168 11.34 -10.10 -1.31
N TRP A 169 10.44 -9.24 -0.84
CA TRP A 169 10.28 -7.90 -1.40
C TRP A 169 11.53 -7.03 -1.24
N ILE A 170 12.20 -7.08 -0.08
CA ILE A 170 13.46 -6.36 0.14
C ILE A 170 14.56 -6.88 -0.80
N ARG A 171 14.71 -8.20 -0.90
CA ARG A 171 15.66 -8.85 -1.83
C ARG A 171 15.44 -8.48 -3.29
N GLN A 172 14.19 -8.22 -3.66
CA GLN A 172 13.81 -7.80 -5.02
C GLN A 172 13.94 -6.29 -5.26
N GLY A 173 14.53 -5.55 -4.31
CA GLY A 173 14.79 -4.12 -4.47
C GLY A 173 13.62 -3.22 -4.06
N MET A 174 12.69 -3.73 -3.25
CA MET A 174 11.59 -2.96 -2.66
C MET A 174 10.72 -2.23 -3.68
N VAL A 175 10.37 -2.92 -4.76
CA VAL A 175 9.58 -2.36 -5.85
C VAL A 175 8.22 -1.91 -5.31
N LYS A 176 7.86 -0.63 -5.49
CA LYS A 176 6.62 -0.05 -4.98
C LYS A 176 5.41 -0.71 -5.61
N ASP A 177 5.30 -0.56 -6.91
CA ASP A 177 4.17 -1.06 -7.66
C ASP A 177 4.69 -1.98 -8.75
N GLN A 178 3.87 -3.00 -9.07
CA GLN A 178 4.15 -3.98 -10.11
C GLN A 178 4.49 -3.42 -11.48
N PHE A 179 4.21 -2.14 -11.64
CA PHE A 179 4.42 -1.45 -12.88
C PHE A 179 5.64 -0.54 -12.86
N SER A 180 6.26 -0.21 -11.73
CA SER A 180 7.25 0.88 -11.62
C SER A 180 8.51 0.78 -12.52
N ALA A 181 8.79 -0.34 -13.19
CA ALA A 181 9.89 -0.49 -14.14
C ALA A 181 9.43 -0.71 -15.59
N GLY A 182 9.72 0.25 -16.48
CA GLY A 182 9.51 0.14 -17.94
C GLY A 182 8.12 0.59 -18.42
N PRO A 183 7.87 0.62 -19.74
CA PRO A 183 6.57 1.04 -20.28
C PRO A 183 5.45 0.11 -19.85
N ARG A 184 4.28 0.68 -19.53
CA ARG A 184 3.05 -0.09 -19.36
C ARG A 184 2.60 -0.60 -20.72
N LEU A 185 2.18 -1.84 -20.73
CA LEU A 185 1.74 -2.55 -21.93
C LEU A 185 0.32 -3.04 -21.70
N PHE A 186 -0.52 -2.90 -22.72
CA PHE A 186 -1.93 -3.23 -22.60
C PHE A 186 -2.14 -4.69 -22.22
N VAL A 187 -1.54 -5.62 -22.98
CA VAL A 187 -1.75 -7.06 -22.78
C VAL A 187 -1.29 -7.52 -21.39
N GLN A 188 -0.17 -7.00 -20.91
CA GLN A 188 0.49 -7.50 -19.69
C GLN A 188 -0.04 -6.84 -18.42
N HIS A 189 -0.44 -5.58 -18.50
CA HIS A 189 -0.70 -4.76 -17.32
C HIS A 189 -2.14 -4.25 -17.25
N VAL A 190 -2.66 -3.73 -18.37
CA VAL A 190 -3.98 -3.08 -18.39
C VAL A 190 -5.12 -4.08 -18.57
N ASN A 191 -5.00 -5.02 -19.51
CA ASN A 191 -6.06 -5.99 -19.79
C ASN A 191 -6.39 -6.88 -18.58
N PRO A 192 -5.42 -7.39 -17.79
CA PRO A 192 -5.74 -8.13 -16.57
C PRO A 192 -6.50 -7.30 -15.54
N LEU A 193 -6.17 -6.02 -15.39
CA LEU A 193 -6.89 -5.09 -14.50
C LEU A 193 -8.36 -4.95 -14.95
N LEU A 194 -8.58 -4.70 -16.25
CA LEU A 194 -9.92 -4.57 -16.81
C LEU A 194 -10.74 -5.87 -16.69
N ALA A 195 -10.12 -7.00 -17.00
CA ALA A 195 -10.77 -8.31 -16.89
C ALA A 195 -11.16 -8.63 -15.44
N ALA A 196 -10.31 -8.28 -14.47
CA ALA A 196 -10.57 -8.54 -13.06
C ALA A 196 -11.69 -7.67 -12.49
N GLN A 197 -11.76 -6.39 -12.90
CA GLN A 197 -12.59 -5.41 -12.20
C GLN A 197 -13.77 -4.88 -13.02
N CYS A 198 -13.69 -4.89 -14.35
CA CYS A 198 -14.69 -4.30 -15.23
C CYS A 198 -15.57 -5.35 -15.93
N PHE A 199 -15.07 -6.59 -16.11
CA PHE A 199 -15.74 -7.65 -16.88
C PHE A 199 -17.18 -7.92 -16.42
N GLY A 200 -17.43 -7.93 -15.10
CA GLY A 200 -18.76 -8.23 -14.54
C GLY A 200 -19.88 -7.33 -15.08
N CYS A 201 -19.58 -6.05 -15.35
CA CYS A 201 -20.55 -5.09 -15.89
C CYS A 201 -20.36 -4.83 -17.39
N HIS A 202 -19.12 -4.94 -17.90
CA HIS A 202 -18.79 -4.57 -19.28
C HIS A 202 -18.70 -5.74 -20.26
N SER A 203 -18.92 -6.99 -19.83
CA SER A 203 -18.97 -8.15 -20.74
C SER A 203 -20.07 -8.06 -21.80
N GLY A 204 -21.14 -7.31 -21.52
CA GLY A 204 -22.24 -7.04 -22.45
C GLY A 204 -22.21 -5.66 -23.13
N GLY A 205 -21.11 -4.90 -23.04
CA GLY A 205 -21.00 -3.58 -23.68
C GLY A 205 -21.73 -2.44 -22.95
N ALA A 206 -21.91 -2.54 -21.64
CA ALA A 206 -22.57 -1.50 -20.85
C ALA A 206 -21.89 -0.13 -21.04
N GLY A 207 -22.70 0.90 -21.27
CA GLY A 207 -22.19 2.26 -21.49
C GLY A 207 -21.36 2.43 -22.76
N GLY A 208 -21.50 1.52 -23.74
CA GLY A 208 -20.77 1.57 -25.01
C GLY A 208 -19.30 1.15 -24.88
N TYR A 209 -18.93 0.46 -23.80
CA TYR A 209 -17.59 -0.06 -23.57
C TYR A 209 -17.66 -1.55 -23.25
N THR A 210 -16.90 -2.36 -24.02
CA THR A 210 -16.90 -3.82 -23.87
C THR A 210 -15.58 -4.34 -23.30
N VAL A 211 -15.66 -5.19 -22.27
CA VAL A 211 -14.54 -5.99 -21.77
C VAL A 211 -14.88 -7.45 -21.95
N GLY A 212 -14.35 -8.06 -23.00
CA GLY A 212 -14.57 -9.46 -23.36
C GLY A 212 -13.31 -10.31 -23.28
N ASN A 213 -13.37 -11.50 -23.88
CA ASN A 213 -12.25 -12.44 -23.95
C ASN A 213 -11.25 -12.13 -25.07
N ASP A 214 -11.59 -11.22 -25.99
CA ASP A 214 -10.69 -10.79 -27.07
C ASP A 214 -9.90 -9.55 -26.64
N VAL A 215 -8.61 -9.75 -26.40
CA VAL A 215 -7.68 -8.70 -25.99
C VAL A 215 -7.55 -7.57 -27.02
N ASN A 216 -7.70 -7.87 -28.32
CA ASN A 216 -7.63 -6.82 -29.35
C ASN A 216 -8.87 -5.93 -29.31
N VAL A 217 -10.05 -6.52 -29.11
CA VAL A 217 -11.30 -5.76 -28.96
C VAL A 217 -11.21 -4.87 -27.72
N ASN A 218 -10.82 -5.43 -26.57
CA ASN A 218 -10.67 -4.66 -25.33
C ASN A 218 -9.70 -3.47 -25.50
N TYR A 219 -8.62 -3.67 -26.26
CA TYR A 219 -7.67 -2.59 -26.56
C TYR A 219 -8.31 -1.48 -27.37
N GLN A 220 -8.99 -1.81 -28.48
CA GLN A 220 -9.65 -0.81 -29.33
C GLN A 220 -10.74 -0.04 -28.59
N GLU A 221 -11.53 -0.75 -27.77
CA GLU A 221 -12.54 -0.16 -26.90
C GLU A 221 -11.90 0.81 -25.91
N LEU A 222 -10.78 0.43 -25.28
CA LEU A 222 -10.08 1.31 -24.33
C LEU A 222 -9.48 2.54 -25.01
N LEU A 223 -8.97 2.41 -26.24
CA LEU A 223 -8.51 3.56 -27.02
C LEU A 223 -9.63 4.58 -27.26
N SER A 224 -10.88 4.15 -27.38
CA SER A 224 -12.02 5.05 -27.64
C SER A 224 -12.43 5.90 -26.44
N VAL A 225 -12.09 5.46 -25.22
CA VAL A 225 -12.42 6.13 -23.95
C VAL A 225 -11.20 6.75 -23.27
N THR A 226 -10.07 6.87 -24.00
CA THR A 226 -8.83 7.47 -23.50
C THR A 226 -8.38 8.66 -24.35
N ASP A 227 -7.92 9.71 -23.65
CA ASP A 227 -7.38 10.93 -24.24
C ASP A 227 -5.86 10.89 -24.11
N ALA A 228 -5.17 10.64 -25.22
CA ALA A 228 -3.71 10.56 -25.24
C ALA A 228 -3.01 11.90 -25.06
N ALA A 229 -3.68 13.01 -25.40
CA ALA A 229 -3.13 14.34 -25.22
C ALA A 229 -3.28 14.82 -23.78
N ASN A 230 -4.36 14.38 -23.10
CA ASN A 230 -4.64 14.72 -21.73
C ASN A 230 -5.18 13.50 -20.97
N PRO A 231 -4.29 12.65 -20.39
CA PRO A 231 -4.70 11.44 -19.69
C PRO A 231 -5.80 11.67 -18.65
N ALA A 232 -5.70 12.72 -17.84
CA ALA A 232 -6.71 13.05 -16.81
C ALA A 232 -8.11 13.37 -17.38
N ASN A 233 -8.21 13.72 -18.67
CA ASN A 233 -9.48 13.93 -19.35
C ASN A 233 -10.12 12.63 -19.91
N SER A 234 -9.40 11.50 -19.84
CA SER A 234 -9.90 10.21 -20.30
C SER A 234 -11.19 9.82 -19.58
N GLU A 235 -12.19 9.41 -20.33
CA GLU A 235 -13.49 9.01 -19.79
C GLU A 235 -13.35 7.87 -18.79
N ILE A 236 -12.50 6.87 -19.07
CA ILE A 236 -12.28 5.77 -18.13
C ILE A 236 -11.72 6.25 -16.78
N LEU A 237 -10.82 7.21 -16.76
CA LEU A 237 -10.24 7.74 -15.51
C LEU A 237 -11.27 8.58 -14.75
N ARG A 238 -11.99 9.47 -15.45
CA ARG A 238 -13.02 10.32 -14.85
C ARG A 238 -14.22 9.55 -14.33
N LYS A 239 -14.62 8.47 -15.01
CA LYS A 239 -15.66 7.55 -14.52
C LYS A 239 -15.23 6.82 -13.26
N ASN A 240 -13.96 6.43 -13.20
CA ASN A 240 -13.44 5.67 -12.07
C ASN A 240 -13.12 6.54 -10.85
N ASP A 241 -12.70 7.80 -11.02
CA ASP A 241 -12.45 8.72 -9.90
C ASP A 241 -13.72 9.42 -9.38
N GLY A 242 -14.84 9.28 -10.11
CA GLY A 242 -16.15 9.81 -9.77
C GLY A 242 -16.40 11.24 -10.25
N THR A 243 -15.48 11.87 -10.97
CA THR A 243 -15.68 13.19 -11.59
C THR A 243 -16.62 13.13 -12.80
N LEU A 244 -16.83 11.95 -13.37
CA LEU A 244 -17.86 11.64 -14.36
C LEU A 244 -18.74 10.51 -13.83
N GLY A 245 -20.06 10.66 -13.94
CA GLY A 245 -21.01 9.67 -13.44
C GLY A 245 -20.82 8.29 -14.07
N HIS A 246 -20.78 7.26 -13.23
CA HIS A 246 -20.71 5.85 -13.64
C HIS A 246 -21.70 5.03 -12.80
N ALA A 247 -22.61 4.31 -13.46
CA ALA A 247 -23.68 3.55 -12.79
C ALA A 247 -23.15 2.43 -11.87
N GLY A 248 -21.94 1.91 -12.14
CA GLY A 248 -21.26 0.93 -11.28
C GLY A 248 -20.51 1.53 -10.09
N GLY A 249 -20.50 2.86 -9.95
CA GLY A 249 -19.71 3.57 -8.94
C GLY A 249 -18.28 3.90 -9.40
N SER A 250 -17.52 4.48 -8.46
CA SER A 250 -16.12 4.88 -8.63
C SER A 250 -15.20 3.81 -8.03
N GLY A 251 -14.42 3.14 -8.89
CA GLY A 251 -13.52 2.04 -8.50
C GLY A 251 -12.07 2.47 -8.31
N TRP A 252 -11.57 3.43 -9.09
CA TRP A 252 -10.16 3.89 -9.06
C TRP A 252 -10.10 5.37 -8.76
N ARG A 253 -9.80 5.70 -7.50
CA ARG A 253 -9.58 7.10 -7.11
C ARG A 253 -8.21 7.57 -7.62
N VAL A 254 -8.06 8.88 -7.79
CA VAL A 254 -6.75 9.47 -8.10
C VAL A 254 -5.71 9.00 -7.09
N GLY A 255 -4.58 8.51 -7.60
CA GLY A 255 -3.46 7.98 -6.82
C GLY A 255 -3.58 6.51 -6.41
N THR A 256 -4.65 5.79 -6.76
CA THR A 256 -4.63 4.32 -6.62
C THR A 256 -3.73 3.70 -7.69
N ALA A 257 -3.16 2.53 -7.40
CA ALA A 257 -2.28 1.83 -8.35
C ALA A 257 -2.97 1.54 -9.69
N GLU A 258 -4.27 1.31 -9.70
CA GLU A 258 -5.08 1.13 -10.90
C GLU A 258 -5.20 2.41 -11.72
N TYR A 259 -5.49 3.54 -11.05
CA TYR A 259 -5.57 4.85 -11.70
C TYR A 259 -4.21 5.23 -12.32
N ASP A 260 -3.14 5.04 -11.55
CA ASP A 260 -1.77 5.36 -11.96
C ASP A 260 -1.30 4.44 -13.09
N LEU A 261 -1.67 3.15 -13.06
CA LEU A 261 -1.39 2.22 -14.15
C LEU A 261 -1.99 2.71 -15.47
N ILE A 262 -3.29 3.04 -15.48
CA ILE A 262 -3.97 3.47 -16.70
C ILE A 262 -3.42 4.82 -17.17
N THR A 263 -3.20 5.76 -16.24
CA THR A 263 -2.61 7.06 -16.53
C THR A 263 -1.23 6.92 -17.18
N GLN A 264 -0.35 6.11 -16.58
CA GLN A 264 0.99 5.88 -17.11
C GLN A 264 0.96 5.14 -18.45
N TRP A 265 0.06 4.18 -18.64
CA TRP A 265 -0.09 3.50 -19.93
C TRP A 265 -0.53 4.44 -21.05
N ILE A 266 -1.41 5.40 -20.76
CA ILE A 266 -1.77 6.44 -21.72
C ILE A 266 -0.54 7.31 -22.05
N GLN A 267 0.22 7.72 -21.03
CA GLN A 267 1.43 8.54 -21.18
C GLN A 267 2.55 7.82 -21.94
N ASP A 268 2.67 6.50 -21.78
CA ASP A 268 3.64 5.66 -22.49
C ASP A 268 3.27 5.46 -23.97
N GLY A 269 2.18 6.05 -24.44
CA GLY A 269 1.73 5.98 -25.83
C GLY A 269 0.71 4.89 -26.10
N ARG A 270 0.03 4.38 -25.06
CA ARG A 270 -1.01 3.34 -25.15
C ARG A 270 -0.49 2.07 -25.82
N LEU A 271 0.69 1.61 -25.41
CA LEU A 271 1.38 0.49 -26.05
C LEU A 271 0.59 -0.82 -25.90
N PHE A 272 0.47 -1.59 -26.99
CA PHE A 272 -0.27 -2.86 -26.98
C PHE A 272 0.56 -3.99 -26.35
N ASN A 273 1.71 -4.28 -26.95
CA ASN A 273 2.73 -5.26 -26.55
C ASN A 273 4.14 -4.69 -26.87
N ARG A 274 5.22 -5.39 -26.48
CA ARG A 274 6.61 -5.03 -26.89
C ARG A 274 6.88 -5.41 -28.33
#